data_AF-A0A1D8G5U2-F1
#
_entry.id   AF-A0A1D8G5U2-F1
#
_cell.length_a   1.000
_cell.length_b   1.000
_cell.length_c   1.000
_cell.angle_alpha   90.00
_cell.angle_beta   90.00
_cell.angle_gamma   90.00
#
_symmetry.space_group_name_H-M   'P 1'
#
loop_
_entity.id
_entity.type
_entity.pdbx_description
1 polymer ?
#
loop_
_entity_poly.entity_id
_entity_poly.type
_entity_poly.pdbx_seq_one_letter_code
_entity_poly.pdbx_strand_id
1 'polypeptide(L)'
;MRDAADVQDEDGFEPVAGGRGAAGVRDGSGVQGGSGVPGPGGVPGRSGLPEGRGDAAAVARDGSGGTGARETGGRSGWRLRWGRDRRGRTAWSRGRVLAVLAALTAWLIVFHPVVPDLPGRPGSLVEAFLPWLGLLVPVLVAAGLVRRSATALLAALLPVTAWAGTFGGLLLPAPDARHDLTVVQHNVSDENADPAGTARALAAARPDLIALQEVTPRALPAYRAALSARYPHHEVRGTVGLWSAHPLTDVRALDIRPRGVEPGWRRALRATASTRHGDVAVYVAHLPSVRLNARGFDAARRDESAGLLGSLLAAEPLDRVVLLGDLNGTVDDRGLAPLTSRLGTAGTGFAFSWPASAPLARIDHVLARRAEVLRIWTLPPTGSDHLPVAARLAY
;
A
#
# COMPACT_ATOMS: atom_id res chain seq x y z
N MET A 1 6.73 1.73 21.10
CA MET A 1 6.43 3.05 20.54
C MET A 1 7.06 4.08 21.45
N ARG A 2 7.97 4.89 20.88
CA ARG A 2 8.55 6.09 21.49
C ARG A 2 8.35 7.24 20.51
N ASP A 3 8.56 8.45 20.97
CA ASP A 3 8.03 9.67 20.36
C ASP A 3 8.86 10.15 19.17
N ALA A 4 8.33 9.97 17.95
CA ALA A 4 8.68 10.82 16.81
C ALA A 4 8.09 12.22 17.07
N ALA A 5 8.88 13.07 17.73
CA ALA A 5 8.52 14.42 18.16
C ALA A 5 8.61 15.46 17.02
N ASP A 6 7.96 16.62 17.19
CA ASP A 6 8.29 17.80 16.39
C ASP A 6 9.74 18.20 16.68
N VAL A 7 10.62 18.16 15.68
CA VAL A 7 11.98 18.71 15.77
C VAL A 7 11.92 20.21 15.50
N GLN A 8 12.00 21.00 16.57
CA GLN A 8 12.21 22.44 16.51
C GLN A 8 13.70 22.78 16.29
N ASP A 9 13.92 23.94 15.67
CA ASP A 9 15.05 24.86 15.87
C ASP A 9 16.49 24.60 15.32
N GLU A 10 17.11 25.76 15.02
CA GLU A 10 18.54 26.13 14.88
C GLU A 10 19.34 25.78 13.59
N ASP A 11 19.31 26.75 12.65
CA ASP A 11 20.46 27.56 12.15
C ASP A 11 21.76 26.99 11.54
N GLY A 12 22.40 27.84 10.70
CA GLY A 12 23.80 28.18 11.02
C GLY A 12 24.98 27.94 10.04
N PHE A 13 24.90 28.40 8.79
CA PHE A 13 26.08 28.92 8.03
C PHE A 13 27.17 27.96 7.45
N GLU A 14 28.24 28.57 6.92
CA GLU A 14 29.23 28.10 5.92
C GLU A 14 30.35 27.14 6.41
N PRO A 15 31.08 26.44 5.51
CA PRO A 15 32.00 25.36 5.86
C PRO A 15 33.47 25.78 6.10
N VAL A 16 34.20 24.98 6.88
CA VAL A 16 35.68 25.01 7.00
C VAL A 16 36.24 23.60 6.75
N ALA A 17 37.45 23.52 6.17
CA ALA A 17 37.98 22.30 5.56
C ALA A 17 39.17 21.67 6.31
N GLY A 18 39.38 20.37 6.07
CA GLY A 18 40.72 19.75 6.08
C GLY A 18 41.07 18.87 7.29
N GLY A 19 41.37 17.60 7.01
CA GLY A 19 41.96 16.64 7.95
C GLY A 19 42.25 15.31 7.24
N ARG A 20 43.41 14.68 7.47
CA ARG A 20 43.85 13.46 6.77
C ARG A 20 44.25 12.35 7.75
N GLY A 21 44.07 11.10 7.31
CA GLY A 21 44.73 9.91 7.87
C GLY A 21 43.84 9.07 8.81
N ALA A 22 44.08 7.77 8.98
CA ALA A 22 45.03 6.90 8.27
C ALA A 22 44.52 5.43 8.29
N ALA A 23 45.20 4.54 7.55
CA ALA A 23 44.77 3.15 7.39
C ALA A 23 45.08 2.24 8.60
N GLY A 24 44.30 1.17 8.76
CA GLY A 24 44.56 0.07 9.69
C GLY A 24 44.23 -1.27 9.04
N VAL A 25 45.24 -2.06 8.70
CA VAL A 25 45.13 -3.40 8.08
C VAL A 25 45.41 -4.49 9.12
N ARG A 26 44.71 -5.62 9.06
CA ARG A 26 45.22 -6.94 9.51
C ARG A 26 44.42 -8.12 8.96
N ASP A 27 45.13 -9.18 8.63
CA ASP A 27 44.61 -10.46 8.14
C ASP A 27 44.07 -11.38 9.25
N GLY A 28 43.34 -12.42 8.84
CA GLY A 28 42.98 -13.57 9.66
C GLY A 28 42.40 -14.71 8.80
N SER A 29 43.11 -15.83 8.66
CA SER A 29 42.80 -16.90 7.70
C SER A 29 42.58 -18.27 8.36
N GLY A 30 41.79 -19.13 7.68
CA GLY A 30 41.68 -20.57 7.94
C GLY A 30 40.26 -21.11 8.20
N VAL A 31 39.90 -22.37 7.91
CA VAL A 31 40.37 -23.33 6.87
C VAL A 31 39.39 -24.54 6.82
N GLN A 32 39.06 -25.01 5.60
CA GLN A 32 38.56 -26.33 5.12
C GLN A 32 37.70 -27.33 5.96
N GLY A 33 36.77 -28.01 5.27
CA GLY A 33 36.25 -29.37 5.57
C GLY A 33 34.71 -29.48 5.70
N GLY A 34 34.00 -30.49 5.16
CA GLY A 34 34.36 -31.51 4.16
C GLY A 34 33.33 -32.67 4.03
N SER A 35 32.75 -32.88 2.83
CA SER A 35 32.14 -34.12 2.25
C SER A 35 31.13 -35.02 3.03
N GLY A 36 30.06 -35.52 2.37
CA GLY A 36 29.40 -36.80 2.77
C GLY A 36 27.92 -37.05 2.39
N VAL A 37 27.67 -37.67 1.22
CA VAL A 37 26.37 -38.16 0.65
C VAL A 37 26.72 -39.24 -0.41
N PRO A 38 25.93 -40.30 -0.77
CA PRO A 38 24.54 -40.72 -0.40
C PRO A 38 24.41 -42.19 0.10
N GLY A 39 23.17 -42.71 0.26
CA GLY A 39 22.87 -44.17 0.22
C GLY A 39 21.50 -44.62 0.78
N PRO A 40 20.58 -45.21 -0.03
CA PRO A 40 19.29 -45.75 0.44
C PRO A 40 19.24 -47.30 0.52
N GLY A 41 18.23 -47.87 1.17
CA GLY A 41 17.93 -49.31 1.22
C GLY A 41 16.49 -49.63 1.66
N GLY A 42 16.01 -50.87 1.45
CA GLY A 42 14.63 -51.29 1.78
C GLY A 42 14.34 -52.78 1.50
N VAL A 43 13.12 -53.08 1.04
CA VAL A 43 12.59 -54.41 0.58
C VAL A 43 12.32 -55.47 1.72
N PRO A 44 11.61 -56.63 1.52
CA PRO A 44 10.27 -56.79 2.12
C PRO A 44 9.90 -58.21 2.68
N GLY A 45 8.60 -58.44 2.99
CA GLY A 45 7.94 -59.77 3.12
C GLY A 45 7.03 -59.88 4.37
N ARG A 46 6.01 -60.75 4.47
CA ARG A 46 5.37 -61.77 3.58
C ARG A 46 3.91 -61.99 4.10
N SER A 47 2.86 -61.83 3.31
CA SER A 47 2.07 -62.89 2.60
C SER A 47 1.45 -64.04 3.44
N GLY A 48 0.10 -64.16 3.48
CA GLY A 48 -0.62 -65.35 4.02
C GLY A 48 -2.16 -65.29 3.97
N LEU A 49 -2.78 -66.14 3.13
CA LEU A 49 -4.22 -66.52 2.97
C LEU A 49 -4.24 -68.05 2.69
N PRO A 50 -5.35 -68.77 2.35
CA PRO A 50 -6.81 -68.54 2.37
C PRO A 50 -7.50 -69.55 3.37
N GLU A 51 -8.70 -70.15 3.26
CA GLU A 51 -9.91 -70.12 2.39
C GLU A 51 -11.15 -70.60 3.20
N GLY A 52 -12.36 -70.59 2.62
CA GLY A 52 -13.49 -71.45 3.01
C GLY A 52 -14.72 -70.75 3.61
N ARG A 53 -15.98 -71.20 3.42
CA ARG A 53 -16.77 -71.85 2.34
C ARG A 53 -18.13 -72.28 2.93
N GLY A 54 -19.17 -72.38 2.11
CA GLY A 54 -20.54 -72.80 2.49
C GLY A 54 -21.53 -71.61 2.48
N ASP A 55 -22.66 -71.57 1.74
CA ASP A 55 -23.71 -72.55 1.39
C ASP A 55 -24.73 -72.79 2.54
N ALA A 56 -26.06 -72.79 2.34
CA ALA A 56 -26.88 -72.50 1.15
C ALA A 56 -28.36 -72.12 1.52
N ALA A 57 -29.24 -72.10 0.51
CA ALA A 57 -30.56 -71.46 0.42
C ALA A 57 -31.74 -71.97 1.31
N ALA A 58 -32.61 -71.00 1.66
CA ALA A 58 -34.09 -70.96 1.55
C ALA A 58 -35.03 -72.09 2.06
N VAL A 59 -36.16 -71.67 2.66
CA VAL A 59 -37.56 -72.15 2.47
C VAL A 59 -38.54 -71.07 3.01
N ALA A 60 -39.86 -71.15 2.80
CA ALA A 60 -40.76 -69.97 2.78
C ALA A 60 -42.15 -70.12 3.45
N ARG A 61 -42.82 -68.96 3.63
CA ARG A 61 -44.23 -68.71 4.06
C ARG A 61 -44.49 -68.94 5.57
N ASP A 62 -45.52 -68.37 6.21
CA ASP A 62 -46.68 -67.57 5.74
C ASP A 62 -47.02 -66.44 6.74
N GLY A 63 -47.94 -65.51 6.42
CA GLY A 63 -48.45 -64.52 7.39
C GLY A 63 -49.02 -63.21 6.79
N SER A 64 -50.32 -62.99 6.93
CA SER A 64 -51.10 -61.93 6.29
C SER A 64 -51.15 -60.57 7.02
N GLY A 65 -51.36 -59.48 6.25
CA GLY A 65 -52.07 -58.28 6.71
C GLY A 65 -51.30 -56.95 6.70
N GLY A 66 -51.92 -55.88 6.17
CA GLY A 66 -51.47 -54.48 6.36
C GLY A 66 -51.34 -53.65 5.07
N THR A 67 -52.37 -52.86 4.76
CA THR A 67 -52.38 -51.89 3.63
C THR A 67 -51.41 -50.72 3.86
N GLY A 68 -50.60 -50.35 2.85
CA GLY A 68 -49.79 -49.12 2.87
C GLY A 68 -49.07 -48.86 1.54
N ALA A 69 -49.28 -47.70 0.93
CA ALA A 69 -48.82 -47.39 -0.43
C ALA A 69 -47.28 -47.34 -0.57
N ARG A 70 -46.77 -47.93 -1.67
CA ARG A 70 -45.44 -47.62 -2.19
C ARG A 70 -45.52 -46.38 -3.10
N GLU A 71 -44.96 -45.26 -2.65
CA GLU A 71 -44.30 -44.33 -3.57
C GLU A 71 -42.79 -44.35 -3.28
N THR A 72 -42.02 -44.93 -4.20
CA THR A 72 -40.56 -44.98 -4.12
C THR A 72 -39.94 -44.10 -5.19
N GLY A 73 -39.21 -43.06 -4.77
CA GLY A 73 -38.30 -42.32 -5.66
C GLY A 73 -38.38 -40.80 -5.48
N GLY A 74 -37.34 -40.08 -5.89
CA GLY A 74 -37.41 -38.62 -6.02
C GLY A 74 -36.32 -37.77 -5.37
N ARG A 75 -35.04 -38.19 -5.47
CA ARG A 75 -33.84 -37.35 -5.23
C ARG A 75 -33.68 -36.75 -3.82
N SER A 76 -32.72 -37.31 -3.09
CA SER A 76 -31.91 -36.65 -2.06
C SER A 76 -31.08 -35.49 -2.62
N GLY A 77 -31.73 -34.51 -3.26
CA GLY A 77 -31.07 -33.27 -3.66
C GLY A 77 -30.62 -32.50 -2.42
N TRP A 78 -29.39 -31.98 -2.44
CA TRP A 78 -28.74 -31.23 -1.37
C TRP A 78 -29.35 -29.82 -1.16
N ARG A 79 -30.69 -29.74 -1.14
CA ARG A 79 -31.44 -28.54 -0.81
C ARG A 79 -31.20 -28.24 0.66
N LEU A 80 -30.22 -27.37 0.92
CA LEU A 80 -30.04 -26.65 2.18
C LEU A 80 -31.29 -25.82 2.48
N ARG A 81 -32.37 -26.49 2.92
CA ARG A 81 -33.66 -25.85 3.21
C ARG A 81 -33.51 -25.07 4.51
N TRP A 82 -33.18 -23.80 4.39
CA TRP A 82 -33.05 -22.85 5.50
C TRP A 82 -34.43 -22.49 6.07
N GLY A 83 -35.13 -23.52 6.57
CA GLY A 83 -36.45 -23.47 7.20
C GLY A 83 -36.46 -22.64 8.48
N ARG A 84 -37.64 -22.50 9.09
CA ARG A 84 -37.92 -21.56 10.19
C ARG A 84 -36.97 -21.75 11.39
N ASP A 85 -36.64 -20.65 12.09
CA ASP A 85 -35.83 -20.71 13.32
C ASP A 85 -36.71 -21.06 14.54
N ARG A 86 -36.11 -21.18 15.73
CA ARG A 86 -36.82 -21.36 17.01
C ARG A 86 -37.82 -20.23 17.34
N ARG A 87 -37.93 -19.17 16.53
CA ARG A 87 -38.90 -18.06 16.63
C ARG A 87 -39.75 -17.92 15.35
N GLY A 88 -39.87 -18.98 14.54
CA GLY A 88 -40.72 -19.03 13.34
C GLY A 88 -40.19 -18.27 12.11
N ARG A 89 -39.06 -17.55 12.20
CA ARG A 89 -38.57 -16.66 11.14
C ARG A 89 -37.92 -17.44 10.00
N THR A 90 -38.22 -17.08 8.76
CA THR A 90 -37.65 -17.65 7.54
C THR A 90 -36.23 -17.12 7.28
N ALA A 91 -35.49 -17.74 6.35
CA ALA A 91 -34.22 -17.20 5.88
C ALA A 91 -34.32 -15.74 5.35
N TRP A 92 -35.49 -15.32 4.88
CA TRP A 92 -35.74 -13.99 4.34
C TRP A 92 -36.06 -12.93 5.42
N SER A 93 -36.67 -13.31 6.54
CA SER A 93 -36.96 -12.38 7.65
C SER A 93 -35.85 -12.27 8.70
N ARG A 94 -34.82 -13.13 8.64
CA ARG A 94 -33.59 -12.99 9.42
C ARG A 94 -32.60 -12.03 8.78
N GLY A 95 -31.70 -11.48 9.58
CA GLY A 95 -30.51 -10.78 9.08
C GLY A 95 -30.77 -9.36 8.56
N ARG A 96 -31.94 -8.76 8.81
CA ARG A 96 -32.23 -7.36 8.41
C ARG A 96 -31.14 -6.37 8.86
N VAL A 97 -30.62 -6.52 10.08
CA VAL A 97 -29.49 -5.69 10.59
C VAL A 97 -28.22 -5.89 9.76
N LEU A 98 -27.87 -7.14 9.40
CA LEU A 98 -26.72 -7.43 8.54
C LEU A 98 -26.90 -6.86 7.13
N ALA A 99 -28.12 -6.89 6.60
CA ALA A 99 -28.44 -6.31 5.30
C ALA A 99 -28.34 -4.78 5.30
N VAL A 100 -28.78 -4.12 6.39
CA VAL A 100 -28.57 -2.67 6.59
C VAL A 100 -27.07 -2.36 6.73
N LEU A 101 -26.31 -3.12 7.51
CA LEU A 101 -24.86 -2.93 7.65
C LEU A 101 -24.12 -3.13 6.31
N ALA A 102 -24.53 -4.12 5.50
CA ALA A 102 -23.97 -4.32 4.17
C ALA A 102 -24.29 -3.15 3.22
N ALA A 103 -25.53 -2.66 3.23
CA ALA A 103 -25.92 -1.48 2.45
C ALA A 103 -25.19 -0.20 2.91
N LEU A 104 -25.00 -0.01 4.21
CA LEU A 104 -24.20 1.11 4.76
C LEU A 104 -22.73 0.99 4.41
N THR A 105 -22.15 -0.22 4.40
CA THR A 105 -20.76 -0.46 3.97
C THR A 105 -20.59 -0.12 2.48
N ALA A 106 -21.52 -0.58 1.63
CA ALA A 106 -21.54 -0.25 0.20
C ALA A 106 -21.70 1.26 -0.04
N TRP A 107 -22.58 1.90 0.73
CA TRP A 107 -22.79 3.34 0.67
C TRP A 107 -21.55 4.13 1.09
N LEU A 108 -20.87 3.74 2.17
CA LEU A 108 -19.61 4.37 2.58
C LEU A 108 -18.51 4.23 1.52
N ILE A 109 -18.38 3.08 0.86
CA ILE A 109 -17.38 2.89 -0.20
C ILE A 109 -17.64 3.83 -1.39
N VAL A 110 -18.88 3.91 -1.89
CA VAL A 110 -19.22 4.69 -3.09
C VAL A 110 -19.42 6.19 -2.81
N PHE A 111 -19.93 6.55 -1.64
CA PHE A 111 -20.35 7.90 -1.29
C PHE A 111 -19.56 8.50 -0.10
N HIS A 112 -18.34 8.03 0.16
CA HIS A 112 -17.41 8.65 1.12
C HIS A 112 -17.27 10.19 0.98
N PRO A 113 -17.29 10.83 -0.21
CA PRO A 113 -17.15 12.29 -0.30
C PRO A 113 -18.36 13.04 0.29
N VAL A 114 -19.50 12.36 0.46
CA VAL A 114 -20.72 12.91 1.08
C VAL A 114 -20.63 12.89 2.61
N VAL A 115 -19.73 12.11 3.20
CA VAL A 115 -19.47 12.14 4.65
C VAL A 115 -18.85 13.50 5.00
N PRO A 116 -19.49 14.34 5.84
CA PRO A 116 -18.98 15.67 6.14
C PRO A 116 -17.76 15.60 7.07
N ASP A 117 -16.77 16.46 6.80
CA ASP A 117 -15.61 16.63 7.68
C ASP A 117 -15.98 17.58 8.85
N LEU A 118 -16.75 17.01 9.78
CA LEU A 118 -17.07 17.57 11.08
C LEU A 118 -15.82 17.70 11.97
N PRO A 119 -15.88 18.39 13.13
CA PRO A 119 -14.79 18.36 14.10
C PRO A 119 -14.29 16.93 14.39
N GLY A 120 -12.99 16.70 14.19
CA GLY A 120 -12.36 15.37 14.25
C GLY A 120 -12.27 14.60 12.94
N ARG A 121 -12.68 15.20 11.81
CA ARG A 121 -12.41 14.79 10.42
C ARG A 121 -12.75 13.32 10.08
N PRO A 122 -14.01 12.88 10.32
CA PRO A 122 -14.42 11.50 10.06
C PRO A 122 -14.46 11.16 8.55
N GLY A 123 -14.54 12.14 7.65
CA GLY A 123 -14.48 11.93 6.21
C GLY A 123 -13.08 11.53 5.77
N SER A 124 -12.08 12.39 6.03
CA SER A 124 -10.67 12.06 5.78
C SER A 124 -10.21 10.77 6.47
N LEU A 125 -10.71 10.48 7.69
CA LEU A 125 -10.40 9.22 8.38
C LEU A 125 -10.97 7.97 7.67
N VAL A 126 -12.18 8.06 7.13
CA VAL A 126 -12.77 6.97 6.32
C VAL A 126 -12.04 6.81 5.00
N GLU A 127 -11.62 7.91 4.38
CA GLU A 127 -10.88 7.94 3.11
C GLU A 127 -9.46 7.37 3.23
N ALA A 128 -8.74 7.71 4.32
CA ALA A 128 -7.40 7.20 4.61
C ALA A 128 -7.34 5.66 4.76
N PHE A 129 -8.48 5.03 5.10
CA PHE A 129 -8.59 3.56 5.27
C PHE A 129 -9.65 2.92 4.34
N LEU A 130 -10.09 3.62 3.30
CA LEU A 130 -11.26 3.22 2.49
C LEU A 130 -11.19 1.81 1.88
N PRO A 131 -10.03 1.31 1.38
CA PRO A 131 -9.91 -0.06 0.89
C PRO A 131 -10.20 -1.13 1.97
N TRP A 132 -9.94 -0.83 3.24
CA TRP A 132 -10.09 -1.78 4.35
C TRP A 132 -11.56 -2.07 4.70
N LEU A 133 -12.51 -1.25 4.25
CA LEU A 133 -13.94 -1.56 4.34
C LEU A 133 -14.31 -2.87 3.61
N GLY A 134 -13.49 -3.32 2.64
CA GLY A 134 -13.61 -4.63 2.02
C GLY A 134 -13.53 -5.81 3.01
N LEU A 135 -12.82 -5.66 4.14
CA LEU A 135 -12.74 -6.71 5.17
C LEU A 135 -14.08 -6.94 5.90
N LEU A 136 -15.03 -6.01 5.82
CA LEU A 136 -16.38 -6.21 6.36
C LEU A 136 -17.17 -7.24 5.55
N VAL A 137 -16.86 -7.44 4.26
CA VAL A 137 -17.53 -8.43 3.40
C VAL A 137 -17.48 -9.85 3.96
N PRO A 138 -16.31 -10.47 4.23
CA PRO A 138 -16.26 -11.84 4.77
C PRO A 138 -16.93 -11.94 6.15
N VAL A 139 -16.88 -10.89 6.97
CA VAL A 139 -17.58 -10.84 8.27
C VAL A 139 -19.11 -10.85 8.09
N LEU A 140 -19.64 -10.03 7.18
CA LEU A 140 -21.06 -9.97 6.85
C LEU A 140 -21.56 -11.29 6.22
N VAL A 141 -20.76 -11.90 5.34
CA VAL A 141 -21.05 -13.22 4.74
C VAL A 141 -21.06 -14.32 5.80
N ALA A 142 -20.02 -14.39 6.65
CA ALA A 142 -19.95 -15.37 7.75
C ALA A 142 -21.13 -15.21 8.72
N ALA A 143 -21.47 -13.97 9.10
CA ALA A 143 -22.65 -13.68 9.91
C ALA A 143 -23.96 -14.08 9.19
N GLY A 144 -24.07 -13.86 7.88
CA GLY A 144 -25.21 -14.30 7.05
C GLY A 144 -25.39 -15.81 7.04
N LEU A 145 -24.30 -16.57 6.88
CA LEU A 145 -24.25 -18.03 6.97
C LEU A 145 -24.65 -18.51 8.38
N VAL A 146 -24.06 -17.94 9.44
CA VAL A 146 -24.28 -18.28 10.86
C VAL A 146 -25.67 -17.87 11.37
N ARG A 147 -26.34 -16.91 10.72
CA ARG A 147 -27.77 -16.61 10.93
C ARG A 147 -28.70 -17.37 9.98
N ARG A 148 -28.15 -18.09 9.00
CA ARG A 148 -28.88 -18.73 7.89
C ARG A 148 -29.90 -17.75 7.29
N SER A 149 -29.42 -16.58 6.85
CA SER A 149 -30.20 -15.52 6.25
C SER A 149 -29.88 -15.38 4.76
N ALA A 150 -30.88 -15.51 3.90
CA ALA A 150 -30.74 -15.26 2.46
C ALA A 150 -30.57 -13.75 2.21
N THR A 151 -31.36 -12.93 2.91
CA THR A 151 -31.35 -11.45 2.79
C THR A 151 -29.99 -10.86 3.14
N ALA A 152 -29.32 -11.35 4.18
CA ALA A 152 -27.98 -10.88 4.55
C ALA A 152 -26.92 -11.24 3.50
N LEU A 153 -27.00 -12.43 2.91
CA LEU A 153 -26.05 -12.87 1.88
C LEU A 153 -26.24 -12.16 0.55
N LEU A 154 -27.49 -11.92 0.14
CA LEU A 154 -27.79 -11.12 -1.05
C LEU A 154 -27.41 -9.65 -0.86
N ALA A 155 -27.67 -9.08 0.32
CA ALA A 155 -27.22 -7.72 0.64
C ALA A 155 -25.70 -7.58 0.72
N ALA A 156 -24.97 -8.64 1.12
CA ALA A 156 -23.51 -8.66 1.10
C ALA A 156 -22.89 -8.58 -0.31
N LEU A 157 -23.69 -8.77 -1.38
CA LEU A 157 -23.26 -8.47 -2.74
C LEU A 157 -23.04 -6.96 -2.97
N LEU A 158 -23.75 -6.09 -2.25
CA LEU A 158 -23.62 -4.63 -2.39
C LEU A 158 -22.21 -4.12 -2.04
N PRO A 159 -21.61 -4.44 -0.87
CA PRO A 159 -20.24 -4.04 -0.58
C PRO A 159 -19.21 -4.79 -1.44
N VAL A 160 -19.52 -5.99 -1.95
CA VAL A 160 -18.67 -6.68 -2.95
C VAL A 160 -18.60 -5.88 -4.25
N THR A 161 -19.74 -5.48 -4.83
CA THR A 161 -19.76 -4.74 -6.10
C THR A 161 -19.23 -3.31 -5.94
N ALA A 162 -19.52 -2.65 -4.81
CA ALA A 162 -18.94 -1.36 -4.47
C ALA A 162 -17.40 -1.45 -4.39
N TRP A 163 -16.86 -2.36 -3.59
CA TRP A 163 -15.41 -2.52 -3.42
C TRP A 163 -14.73 -2.93 -4.74
N ALA A 164 -15.31 -3.84 -5.50
CA ALA A 164 -14.78 -4.25 -6.80
C ALA A 164 -14.84 -3.11 -7.85
N GLY A 165 -15.85 -2.25 -7.80
CA GLY A 165 -15.96 -1.08 -8.67
C GLY A 165 -14.93 0.00 -8.36
N THR A 166 -14.68 0.29 -7.07
CA THR A 166 -13.71 1.32 -6.65
C THR A 166 -12.26 0.82 -6.68
N PHE A 167 -12.00 -0.40 -6.21
CA PHE A 167 -10.64 -0.91 -5.95
C PHE A 167 -10.24 -2.12 -6.80
N GLY A 168 -11.15 -2.69 -7.61
CA GLY A 168 -10.84 -3.86 -8.44
C GLY A 168 -9.70 -3.63 -9.43
N GLY A 169 -9.52 -2.39 -9.92
CA GLY A 169 -8.38 -1.99 -10.74
C GLY A 169 -7.02 -2.22 -10.05
N LEU A 170 -6.95 -2.01 -8.73
CA LEU A 170 -5.71 -2.20 -7.95
C LEU A 170 -5.25 -3.67 -7.90
N LEU A 171 -6.14 -4.62 -8.20
CA LEU A 171 -5.84 -6.06 -8.31
C LEU A 171 -5.45 -6.49 -9.73
N LEU A 172 -5.64 -5.65 -10.75
CA LEU A 172 -5.27 -5.98 -12.12
C LEU A 172 -3.74 -5.92 -12.30
N PRO A 173 -3.17 -6.74 -13.21
CA PRO A 173 -1.77 -6.58 -13.61
C PRO A 173 -1.58 -5.20 -14.25
N ALA A 174 -0.46 -4.54 -13.90
CA ALA A 174 -0.07 -3.31 -14.57
C ALA A 174 0.16 -3.54 -16.08
N PRO A 175 -0.16 -2.57 -16.96
CA PRO A 175 0.06 -2.69 -18.39
C PRO A 175 1.51 -3.05 -18.74
N ASP A 176 1.72 -4.01 -19.64
CA ASP A 176 3.03 -4.31 -20.22
C ASP A 176 3.37 -3.32 -21.35
N ALA A 177 3.41 -2.05 -20.97
CA ALA A 177 3.70 -0.93 -21.86
C ALA A 177 5.19 -0.54 -21.78
N ARG A 178 5.69 0.06 -22.88
CA ARG A 178 6.98 0.76 -22.83
C ARG A 178 6.88 1.95 -21.89
N HIS A 179 7.96 2.20 -21.16
CA HIS A 179 8.08 3.32 -20.22
C HIS A 179 9.32 4.14 -20.56
N ASP A 180 9.23 5.42 -20.27
CA ASP A 180 10.19 6.44 -20.65
C ASP A 180 11.12 6.82 -19.50
N LEU A 181 10.60 6.83 -18.26
CA LEU A 181 11.36 6.91 -17.01
C LEU A 181 10.95 5.80 -16.03
N THR A 182 11.89 5.37 -15.20
CA THR A 182 11.62 4.77 -13.89
C THR A 182 11.99 5.78 -12.80
N VAL A 183 11.11 6.00 -11.83
CA VAL A 183 11.33 6.95 -10.72
C VAL A 183 11.15 6.25 -9.38
N VAL A 184 11.84 6.73 -8.35
CA VAL A 184 11.73 6.26 -6.96
C VAL A 184 11.58 7.47 -6.04
N GLN A 185 10.65 7.43 -5.11
CA GLN A 185 10.74 8.24 -3.89
C GLN A 185 11.14 7.37 -2.70
N HIS A 186 11.55 8.02 -1.60
CA HIS A 186 11.65 7.38 -0.31
C HIS A 186 11.60 8.42 0.82
N ASN A 187 10.70 8.26 1.79
CA ASN A 187 10.95 8.86 3.11
C ASN A 187 12.05 8.05 3.80
N VAL A 188 13.24 8.63 3.94
CA VAL A 188 14.40 7.88 4.40
C VAL A 188 14.43 7.66 5.91
N SER A 189 13.55 8.33 6.68
CA SER A 189 13.61 8.50 8.14
C SER A 189 14.86 9.25 8.61
N ASP A 190 14.67 10.22 9.51
CA ASP A 190 15.77 10.97 10.12
C ASP A 190 16.58 10.16 11.14
N GLU A 191 15.98 9.12 11.75
CA GLU A 191 16.64 8.13 12.63
C GLU A 191 17.47 7.06 11.88
N ASN A 192 17.48 7.06 10.54
CA ASN A 192 18.02 5.95 9.73
C ASN A 192 19.52 5.66 9.95
N ALA A 193 19.79 4.44 10.45
CA ALA A 193 21.12 3.98 10.83
C ALA A 193 22.02 3.51 9.66
N ASP A 194 21.49 3.25 8.45
CA ASP A 194 22.30 2.99 7.24
C ASP A 194 21.80 3.78 6.01
N PRO A 195 22.12 5.09 5.93
CA PRO A 195 21.88 5.90 4.74
C PRO A 195 22.56 5.36 3.48
N ALA A 196 23.72 4.71 3.60
CA ALA A 196 24.49 4.23 2.46
C ALA A 196 23.90 2.94 1.88
N GLY A 197 23.43 2.01 2.71
CA GLY A 197 22.66 0.83 2.31
C GLY A 197 21.29 1.20 1.77
N THR A 198 20.62 2.16 2.41
CA THR A 198 19.40 2.76 1.88
C THR A 198 19.62 3.29 0.46
N ALA A 199 20.62 4.14 0.24
CA ALA A 199 20.98 4.63 -1.10
C ALA A 199 21.26 3.52 -2.12
N ARG A 200 22.01 2.47 -1.74
CA ARG A 200 22.29 1.30 -2.60
C ARG A 200 21.01 0.54 -2.96
N ALA A 201 20.08 0.37 -2.02
CA ALA A 201 18.81 -0.31 -2.24
C ALA A 201 17.91 0.44 -3.24
N LEU A 202 17.82 1.78 -3.14
CA LEU A 202 17.09 2.61 -4.11
C LEU A 202 17.75 2.55 -5.50
N ALA A 203 19.08 2.65 -5.55
CA ALA A 203 19.83 2.58 -6.81
C ALA A 203 19.76 1.21 -7.51
N ALA A 204 19.49 0.12 -6.78
CA ALA A 204 19.35 -1.22 -7.33
C ALA A 204 18.14 -1.38 -8.27
N ALA A 205 17.08 -0.58 -8.08
CA ALA A 205 15.96 -0.49 -9.03
C ALA A 205 16.37 0.19 -10.36
N ARG A 206 17.56 0.81 -10.42
CA ARG A 206 18.11 1.60 -11.53
C ARG A 206 17.16 2.67 -12.08
N PRO A 207 16.48 3.47 -11.24
CA PRO A 207 15.69 4.60 -11.73
C PRO A 207 16.54 5.63 -12.48
N ASP A 208 15.85 6.62 -13.04
CA ASP A 208 16.40 7.83 -13.65
C ASP A 208 16.34 9.01 -12.68
N LEU A 209 15.34 9.01 -11.77
CA LEU A 209 15.16 9.99 -10.67
C LEU A 209 14.98 9.28 -9.32
N ILE A 210 15.63 9.79 -8.27
CA ILE A 210 15.46 9.39 -6.86
C ILE A 210 15.13 10.64 -6.04
N ALA A 211 13.96 10.66 -5.39
CA ALA A 211 13.49 11.76 -4.55
C ALA A 211 13.45 11.34 -3.08
N LEU A 212 14.27 11.97 -2.23
CA LEU A 212 14.38 11.64 -0.81
C LEU A 212 13.66 12.68 0.06
N GLN A 213 13.03 12.19 1.13
CA GLN A 213 12.42 12.99 2.20
C GLN A 213 13.09 12.60 3.54
N GLU A 214 13.10 13.52 4.51
CA GLU A 214 13.80 13.37 5.81
C GLU A 214 15.32 13.20 5.72
N VAL A 215 15.94 13.80 4.70
CA VAL A 215 17.39 13.86 4.57
C VAL A 215 17.98 14.79 5.63
N THR A 216 18.59 14.23 6.67
CA THR A 216 19.30 15.02 7.68
C THR A 216 20.65 15.54 7.17
N PRO A 217 21.16 16.68 7.67
CA PRO A 217 22.50 17.17 7.35
C PRO A 217 23.61 16.15 7.64
N ARG A 218 23.43 15.33 8.68
CA ARG A 218 24.34 14.24 9.08
C ARG A 218 24.37 13.08 8.08
N ALA A 219 23.22 12.71 7.51
CA ALA A 219 23.12 11.61 6.55
C ALA A 219 23.47 12.02 5.10
N LEU A 220 23.29 13.29 4.75
CA LEU A 220 23.49 13.82 3.38
C LEU A 220 24.83 13.45 2.71
N PRO A 221 26.01 13.48 3.39
CA PRO A 221 27.26 13.08 2.77
C PRO A 221 27.26 11.62 2.27
N ALA A 222 26.61 10.71 2.99
CA ALA A 222 26.50 9.31 2.61
C ALA A 222 25.59 9.10 1.39
N TYR A 223 24.45 9.80 1.33
CA TYR A 223 23.57 9.81 0.15
C TYR A 223 24.29 10.36 -1.09
N ARG A 224 24.99 11.50 -0.94
CA ARG A 224 25.80 12.08 -2.03
C ARG A 224 26.86 11.10 -2.53
N ALA A 225 27.66 10.51 -1.64
CA ALA A 225 28.69 9.56 -2.03
C ALA A 225 28.11 8.34 -2.76
N ALA A 226 27.09 7.69 -2.19
CA ALA A 226 26.54 6.44 -2.70
C ALA A 226 25.76 6.58 -4.03
N LEU A 227 25.17 7.75 -4.30
CA LEU A 227 24.38 7.98 -5.52
C LEU A 227 25.20 8.64 -6.65
N SER A 228 26.26 9.38 -6.33
CA SER A 228 27.04 10.21 -7.28
C SER A 228 27.38 9.55 -8.62
N ALA A 229 27.79 8.28 -8.62
CA ALA A 229 28.28 7.57 -9.81
C ALA A 229 27.20 7.28 -10.88
N ARG A 230 25.92 7.32 -10.52
CA ARG A 230 24.78 7.17 -11.47
C ARG A 230 23.88 8.40 -11.50
N TYR A 231 23.87 9.20 -10.44
CA TYR A 231 23.02 10.36 -10.27
C TYR A 231 23.88 11.61 -9.97
N PRO A 232 24.68 12.09 -10.94
CA PRO A 232 25.62 13.19 -10.71
C PRO A 232 24.92 14.55 -10.56
N HIS A 233 23.67 14.67 -11.03
CA HIS A 233 22.87 15.87 -10.87
C HIS A 233 21.98 15.70 -9.64
N HIS A 234 22.31 16.40 -8.54
CA HIS A 234 21.51 16.33 -7.32
C HIS A 234 21.39 17.69 -6.64
N GLU A 235 20.25 17.90 -6.00
CA GLU A 235 19.95 19.13 -5.24
C GLU A 235 19.15 18.83 -3.99
N VAL A 236 19.34 19.66 -2.95
CA VAL A 236 18.71 19.48 -1.62
C VAL A 236 18.24 20.83 -1.09
N ARG A 237 17.05 20.88 -0.50
CA ARG A 237 16.43 22.08 0.07
C ARG A 237 15.72 21.69 1.37
N GLY A 238 16.31 22.05 2.51
CA GLY A 238 15.84 21.56 3.81
C GLY A 238 15.98 20.04 3.90
N THR A 239 14.91 19.34 4.28
CA THR A 239 14.91 17.88 4.47
C THR A 239 14.52 17.08 3.22
N VAL A 240 14.28 17.73 2.08
CA VAL A 240 13.99 17.06 0.81
C VAL A 240 15.12 17.21 -0.20
N GLY A 241 15.34 16.18 -1.01
CA GLY A 241 16.36 16.17 -2.06
C GLY A 241 15.95 15.38 -3.30
N LEU A 242 16.57 15.71 -4.42
CA LEU A 242 16.40 15.05 -5.71
C LEU A 242 17.78 14.67 -6.26
N TRP A 243 17.91 13.42 -6.70
CA TRP A 243 19.06 12.85 -7.41
C TRP A 243 18.60 12.39 -8.79
N SER A 244 19.38 12.69 -9.82
CA SER A 244 18.95 12.56 -11.21
C SER A 244 20.09 12.09 -12.13
N ALA A 245 19.76 11.17 -13.04
CA ALA A 245 20.59 10.79 -14.17
C ALA A 245 20.51 11.80 -15.33
N HIS A 246 19.60 12.77 -15.25
CA HIS A 246 19.41 13.86 -16.20
C HIS A 246 19.83 15.21 -15.60
N PRO A 247 20.31 16.18 -16.40
CA PRO A 247 20.60 17.53 -15.93
C PRO A 247 19.41 18.15 -15.19
N LEU A 248 19.69 18.81 -14.06
CA LEU A 248 18.70 19.56 -13.29
C LEU A 248 18.93 21.06 -13.45
N THR A 249 17.86 21.82 -13.71
CA THR A 249 17.87 23.29 -13.84
C THR A 249 16.71 23.91 -13.06
N ASP A 250 16.74 25.24 -12.84
CA ASP A 250 15.69 26.01 -12.16
C ASP A 250 15.22 25.34 -10.84
N VAL A 251 16.19 25.10 -9.95
CA VAL A 251 16.01 24.30 -8.72
C VAL A 251 15.80 25.19 -7.50
N ARG A 252 14.53 25.36 -7.14
CA ARG A 252 14.07 26.24 -6.05
C ARG A 252 13.42 25.45 -4.91
N ALA A 253 13.59 25.93 -3.68
CA ALA A 253 12.73 25.52 -2.57
C ALA A 253 11.31 26.05 -2.81
N LEU A 254 10.31 25.37 -2.29
CA LEU A 254 8.92 25.81 -2.31
C LEU A 254 8.44 26.12 -0.88
N ASP A 255 7.76 27.25 -0.68
CA ASP A 255 7.03 27.48 0.56
C ASP A 255 5.67 26.79 0.48
N ILE A 256 5.55 25.68 1.22
CA ILE A 256 4.32 24.94 1.46
C ILE A 256 4.02 24.88 2.98
N ARG A 257 4.59 25.81 3.75
CA ARG A 257 4.52 25.84 5.21
C ARG A 257 3.11 26.22 5.68
N PRO A 258 2.46 25.39 6.50
CA PRO A 258 1.14 25.71 7.04
C PRO A 258 1.27 26.71 8.20
N ARG A 259 0.15 27.33 8.59
CA ARG A 259 0.11 28.31 9.68
C ARG A 259 0.48 27.67 11.02
N GLY A 260 1.16 28.45 11.86
CA GLY A 260 1.64 27.97 13.16
C GLY A 260 2.76 26.93 13.06
N VAL A 261 3.57 26.98 12.00
CA VAL A 261 4.87 26.28 11.87
C VAL A 261 5.97 27.33 11.68
N GLU A 262 7.14 27.07 12.26
CA GLU A 262 8.26 28.01 12.32
C GLU A 262 8.81 28.41 10.94
N PRO A 263 9.35 29.64 10.78
CA PRO A 263 10.08 30.04 9.58
C PRO A 263 11.23 29.08 9.26
N GLY A 264 11.62 28.97 7.98
CA GLY A 264 12.73 28.11 7.55
C GLY A 264 12.37 26.64 7.32
N TRP A 265 11.17 26.21 7.73
CA TRP A 265 10.59 24.89 7.40
C TRP A 265 10.54 24.68 5.88
N ARG A 266 11.45 23.86 5.35
CA ARG A 266 11.64 23.59 3.93
C ARG A 266 11.49 22.09 3.67
N ARG A 267 10.26 21.68 3.36
CA ARG A 267 9.90 20.29 3.04
C ARG A 267 9.39 20.11 1.60
N ALA A 268 9.67 21.04 0.69
CA ALA A 268 9.48 20.83 -0.75
C ALA A 268 10.48 21.59 -1.63
N LEU A 269 10.74 21.05 -2.82
CA LEU A 269 11.49 21.68 -3.90
C LEU A 269 10.85 21.42 -5.27
N ARG A 270 11.19 22.27 -6.24
CA ARG A 270 10.88 22.09 -7.67
C ARG A 270 12.17 22.21 -8.45
N ALA A 271 12.39 21.29 -9.39
CA ALA A 271 13.45 21.32 -10.39
C ALA A 271 12.87 21.07 -11.80
N THR A 272 13.54 21.51 -12.85
CA THR A 272 13.34 20.98 -14.20
C THR A 272 14.37 19.87 -14.44
N ALA A 273 13.94 18.69 -14.87
CA ALA A 273 14.81 17.62 -15.34
C ALA A 273 14.77 17.55 -16.87
N SER A 274 15.91 17.75 -17.53
CA SER A 274 16.02 17.74 -18.99
C SER A 274 16.24 16.33 -19.52
N THR A 275 15.14 15.63 -19.83
CA THR A 275 15.16 14.24 -20.30
C THR A 275 15.31 14.15 -21.82
N ARG A 276 15.60 12.96 -22.35
CA ARG A 276 15.58 12.69 -23.81
C ARG A 276 14.20 12.88 -24.47
N HIS A 277 13.14 12.98 -23.68
CA HIS A 277 11.76 13.20 -24.13
C HIS A 277 11.35 14.69 -24.06
N GLY A 278 12.24 15.56 -23.57
CA GLY A 278 12.00 16.96 -23.26
C GLY A 278 12.06 17.24 -21.75
N ASP A 279 11.85 18.49 -21.39
CA ASP A 279 11.85 18.96 -20.00
C ASP A 279 10.62 18.47 -19.21
N VAL A 280 10.84 18.23 -17.92
CA VAL A 280 9.85 17.73 -16.97
C VAL A 280 9.98 18.51 -15.66
N ALA A 281 8.90 19.09 -15.15
CA ALA A 281 8.90 19.68 -13.82
C ALA A 281 8.85 18.56 -12.76
N VAL A 282 9.93 18.39 -12.00
CA VAL A 282 10.01 17.44 -10.90
C VAL A 282 9.81 18.18 -9.59
N TYR A 283 8.72 17.86 -8.90
CA TYR A 283 8.41 18.32 -7.56
C TYR A 283 8.78 17.21 -6.57
N VAL A 284 9.50 17.58 -5.51
CA VAL A 284 9.70 16.70 -4.34
C VAL A 284 9.05 17.37 -3.13
N ALA A 285 8.24 16.61 -2.37
CA ALA A 285 7.54 17.12 -1.20
C ALA A 285 7.55 16.12 -0.03
N HIS A 286 7.45 16.64 1.19
CA HIS A 286 7.04 15.92 2.38
C HIS A 286 5.96 16.76 3.09
N LEU A 287 4.70 16.31 3.08
CA LEU A 287 3.61 17.02 3.76
C LEU A 287 3.54 16.66 5.25
N PRO A 288 3.09 17.57 6.14
CA PRO A 288 3.02 17.32 7.59
C PRO A 288 2.31 16.01 7.96
N SER A 289 2.86 15.30 8.95
CA SER A 289 2.32 14.02 9.42
C SER A 289 0.92 14.15 10.00
N VAL A 290 0.07 13.15 9.73
CA VAL A 290 -1.31 13.06 10.25
C VAL A 290 -1.36 12.17 11.49
N ARG A 291 -2.21 12.50 12.48
CA ARG A 291 -2.30 11.73 13.73
C ARG A 291 -3.74 11.57 14.21
N LEU A 292 -4.19 10.32 14.40
CA LEU A 292 -5.42 10.01 15.12
C LEU A 292 -5.21 10.23 16.62
N ASN A 293 -5.98 11.13 17.22
CA ASN A 293 -5.88 11.49 18.63
C ASN A 293 -7.28 11.69 19.27
N ALA A 294 -7.33 12.11 20.53
CA ALA A 294 -8.59 12.27 21.28
C ALA A 294 -9.57 13.32 20.69
N ARG A 295 -9.10 14.20 19.79
CA ARG A 295 -9.93 15.17 19.05
C ARG A 295 -10.34 14.67 17.66
N GLY A 296 -9.96 13.45 17.28
CA GLY A 296 -10.20 12.84 15.95
C GLY A 296 -8.94 12.74 15.10
N PHE A 297 -9.10 12.71 13.78
CA PHE A 297 -8.01 12.62 12.82
C PHE A 297 -7.45 14.02 12.52
N ASP A 298 -6.29 14.34 13.08
CA ASP A 298 -5.63 15.62 12.82
C ASP A 298 -4.80 15.54 11.54
N ALA A 299 -5.26 16.29 10.54
CA ALA A 299 -4.63 16.49 9.24
C ALA A 299 -4.66 17.97 8.80
N ALA A 300 -4.94 18.91 9.72
CA ALA A 300 -5.18 20.31 9.33
C ALA A 300 -3.94 20.98 8.69
N ARG A 301 -2.75 20.76 9.28
CA ARG A 301 -1.47 21.21 8.71
C ARG A 301 -1.17 20.53 7.36
N ARG A 302 -1.48 19.23 7.22
CA ARG A 302 -1.28 18.42 6.00
C ARG A 302 -2.07 18.99 4.82
N ASP A 303 -3.35 19.29 5.04
CA ASP A 303 -4.24 19.86 4.02
C ASP A 303 -3.85 21.27 3.59
N GLU A 304 -3.44 22.14 4.53
CA GLU A 304 -2.99 23.49 4.16
C GLU A 304 -1.71 23.42 3.30
N SER A 305 -0.75 22.56 3.66
CA SER A 305 0.43 22.29 2.81
C SER A 305 0.06 21.70 1.45
N ALA A 306 -0.93 20.80 1.37
CA ALA A 306 -1.45 20.29 0.10
C ALA A 306 -2.10 21.38 -0.75
N GLY A 307 -2.85 22.31 -0.15
CA GLY A 307 -3.44 23.47 -0.82
C GLY A 307 -2.41 24.45 -1.38
N LEU A 308 -1.36 24.75 -0.60
CA LEU A 308 -0.21 25.55 -1.04
C LEU A 308 0.51 24.88 -2.22
N LEU A 309 0.83 23.59 -2.10
CA LEU A 309 1.46 22.81 -3.16
C LEU A 309 0.58 22.71 -4.43
N GLY A 310 -0.73 22.50 -4.27
CA GLY A 310 -1.70 22.48 -5.36
C GLY A 310 -1.80 23.82 -6.10
N SER A 311 -1.59 24.93 -5.40
CA SER A 311 -1.53 26.27 -6.00
C SER A 311 -0.25 26.46 -6.81
N LEU A 312 0.89 25.98 -6.30
CA LEU A 312 2.17 25.99 -7.02
C LEU A 312 2.17 25.08 -8.25
N LEU A 313 1.47 23.94 -8.20
CA LEU A 313 1.27 23.02 -9.34
C LEU A 313 0.28 23.57 -10.39
N ALA A 314 -0.66 24.42 -9.98
CA ALA A 314 -1.54 25.15 -10.89
C ALA A 314 -0.80 26.27 -11.65
N ALA A 315 0.27 26.81 -11.07
CA ALA A 315 1.11 27.86 -11.66
C ALA A 315 2.36 27.32 -12.39
N GLU A 316 2.59 26.00 -12.43
CA GLU A 316 3.74 25.40 -13.13
C GLU A 316 3.59 25.52 -14.66
N PRO A 317 4.49 26.25 -15.35
CA PRO A 317 4.42 26.46 -16.80
C PRO A 317 4.72 25.21 -17.63
N LEU A 318 5.42 24.20 -17.11
CA LEU A 318 5.64 22.94 -17.83
C LEU A 318 4.39 22.06 -17.80
N ASP A 319 3.90 21.67 -18.98
CA ASP A 319 2.77 20.72 -19.15
C ASP A 319 3.03 19.42 -18.37
N ARG A 320 4.25 18.88 -18.52
CA ARG A 320 4.74 17.65 -17.88
C ARG A 320 5.21 17.89 -16.47
N VAL A 321 4.52 17.30 -15.50
CA VAL A 321 4.84 17.41 -14.07
C VAL A 321 4.87 16.03 -13.43
N VAL A 322 5.85 15.79 -12.58
CA VAL A 322 5.95 14.60 -11.72
C VAL A 322 6.14 15.06 -10.28
N LEU A 323 5.23 14.66 -9.38
CA LEU A 323 5.33 14.85 -7.95
C LEU A 323 5.77 13.54 -7.29
N LEU A 324 6.84 13.62 -6.50
CA LEU A 324 7.45 12.52 -5.76
C LEU A 324 7.47 12.88 -4.28
N GLY A 325 6.89 12.08 -3.39
CA GLY A 325 6.94 12.43 -1.98
C GLY A 325 6.10 11.60 -1.02
N ASP A 326 6.38 11.77 0.26
CA ASP A 326 5.45 11.44 1.34
C ASP A 326 4.40 12.55 1.44
N LEU A 327 3.14 12.22 1.17
CA LEU A 327 2.02 13.14 1.22
C LEU A 327 1.18 12.98 2.49
N ASN A 328 1.55 12.06 3.39
CA ASN A 328 0.85 11.78 4.65
C ASN A 328 -0.67 11.62 4.45
N GLY A 329 -1.08 10.86 3.43
CA GLY A 329 -2.47 10.58 3.07
C GLY A 329 -2.59 9.67 1.86
N THR A 330 -3.74 8.99 1.70
CA THR A 330 -4.07 8.23 0.48
C THR A 330 -4.55 9.18 -0.63
N VAL A 331 -4.53 8.74 -1.89
CA VAL A 331 -5.07 9.56 -3.01
C VAL A 331 -6.59 9.73 -2.94
N ASP A 332 -7.27 8.90 -2.17
CA ASP A 332 -8.71 8.95 -1.86
C ASP A 332 -9.04 10.01 -0.78
N ASP A 333 -8.06 10.48 0.00
CA ASP A 333 -8.25 11.50 1.04
C ASP A 333 -8.48 12.88 0.42
N ARG A 334 -9.65 13.47 0.70
CA ARG A 334 -10.04 14.82 0.25
C ARG A 334 -9.01 15.91 0.56
N GLY A 335 -8.18 15.75 1.58
CA GLY A 335 -7.11 16.68 1.90
C GLY A 335 -6.03 16.77 0.82
N LEU A 336 -5.86 15.73 0.00
CA LEU A 336 -4.97 15.71 -1.16
C LEU A 336 -5.66 16.10 -2.47
N ALA A 337 -6.96 16.42 -2.46
CA ALA A 337 -7.69 16.88 -3.65
C ALA A 337 -7.05 18.07 -4.40
N PRO A 338 -6.37 19.04 -3.77
CA PRO A 338 -5.62 20.08 -4.49
C PRO A 338 -4.52 19.53 -5.43
N LEU A 339 -4.02 18.33 -5.14
CA LEU A 339 -3.01 17.62 -5.91
C LEU A 339 -3.65 16.63 -6.90
N THR A 340 -4.52 15.75 -6.40
CA THR A 340 -5.10 14.64 -7.19
C THR A 340 -6.12 15.10 -8.24
N SER A 341 -6.70 16.29 -8.10
CA SER A 341 -7.49 16.95 -9.17
C SER A 341 -6.65 17.42 -10.38
N ARG A 342 -5.31 17.34 -10.31
CA ARG A 342 -4.37 17.79 -11.34
C ARG A 342 -3.34 16.74 -11.75
N LEU A 343 -3.07 15.76 -10.87
CA LEU A 343 -2.04 14.74 -11.02
C LEU A 343 -2.67 13.34 -10.83
N GLY A 344 -2.53 12.47 -11.83
CA GLY A 344 -2.96 11.07 -11.77
C GLY A 344 -1.88 10.15 -11.18
N THR A 345 -2.24 8.92 -10.85
CA THR A 345 -1.31 7.86 -10.44
C THR A 345 -1.75 6.51 -11.05
N ALA A 346 -1.01 5.43 -10.78
CA ALA A 346 -1.31 4.13 -11.34
C ALA A 346 -2.67 3.61 -10.85
N GLY A 347 -3.55 3.23 -11.78
CA GLY A 347 -4.80 2.53 -11.50
C GLY A 347 -4.63 1.06 -11.11
N THR A 348 -3.39 0.58 -10.98
CA THR A 348 -3.03 -0.80 -10.61
C THR A 348 -2.02 -0.80 -9.46
N GLY A 349 -2.14 -1.78 -8.54
CA GLY A 349 -1.26 -1.94 -7.39
C GLY A 349 -1.58 -1.02 -6.20
N PHE A 350 -1.82 -1.62 -5.03
CA PHE A 350 -1.94 -0.89 -3.76
C PHE A 350 -0.65 -0.13 -3.39
N ALA A 351 0.51 -0.80 -3.51
CA ALA A 351 1.82 -0.28 -3.13
C ALA A 351 1.83 0.40 -1.74
N PHE A 352 1.19 -0.25 -0.75
CA PHE A 352 1.23 0.22 0.64
C PHE A 352 2.68 0.34 1.11
N SER A 353 3.02 1.52 1.61
CA SER A 353 4.38 1.93 1.97
C SER A 353 4.59 2.01 3.47
N TRP A 354 3.54 2.31 4.24
CA TRP A 354 3.65 2.61 5.67
C TRP A 354 2.63 1.84 6.54
N PRO A 355 3.01 1.40 7.74
CA PRO A 355 4.39 1.30 8.25
C PRO A 355 5.12 0.10 7.60
N ALA A 356 6.42 0.19 7.38
CA ALA A 356 7.23 -0.80 6.67
C ALA A 356 7.20 -2.21 7.28
N SER A 357 6.98 -2.30 8.59
CA SER A 357 6.86 -3.55 9.34
C SER A 357 5.53 -4.28 9.12
N ALA A 358 4.47 -3.56 8.72
CA ALA A 358 3.16 -4.11 8.39
C ALA A 358 2.38 -3.08 7.52
N PRO A 359 2.64 -2.99 6.21
CA PRO A 359 2.14 -1.88 5.39
C PRO A 359 0.60 -1.87 5.28
N LEU A 360 -0.01 -0.77 5.72
CA LEU A 360 -1.47 -0.58 5.77
C LEU A 360 -1.98 0.53 4.84
N ALA A 361 -1.15 1.51 4.51
CA ALA A 361 -1.51 2.64 3.66
C ALA A 361 -0.41 2.95 2.65
N ARG A 362 -0.78 3.54 1.51
CA ARG A 362 0.15 4.24 0.63
C ARG A 362 0.03 5.74 0.92
N ILE A 363 1.00 6.27 1.68
CA ILE A 363 1.15 7.71 1.92
C ILE A 363 2.29 8.31 1.09
N ASP A 364 3.20 7.44 0.62
CA ASP A 364 4.26 7.71 -0.32
C ASP A 364 3.76 7.56 -1.76
N HIS A 365 3.86 8.61 -2.58
CA HIS A 365 3.28 8.62 -3.92
C HIS A 365 4.23 9.08 -5.02
N VAL A 366 3.92 8.57 -6.22
CA VAL A 366 4.30 9.15 -7.50
C VAL A 366 3.02 9.57 -8.21
N LEU A 367 2.83 10.88 -8.39
CA LEU A 367 1.69 11.46 -9.13
C LEU A 367 2.20 12.24 -10.34
N ALA A 368 1.47 12.27 -11.46
CA ALA A 368 1.93 12.94 -12.69
C ALA A 368 0.83 13.63 -13.51
N ARG A 369 1.22 14.67 -14.27
CA ARG A 369 0.41 15.41 -15.26
C ARG A 369 1.13 15.35 -16.60
N ARG A 370 0.40 15.09 -17.70
CA ARG A 370 0.96 14.86 -19.05
C ARG A 370 2.05 13.78 -19.09
N ALA A 371 1.90 12.79 -18.22
CA ALA A 371 2.62 11.52 -18.23
C ALA A 371 1.71 10.48 -17.55
N GLU A 372 1.66 9.26 -18.06
CA GLU A 372 0.92 8.16 -17.45
C GLU A 372 1.80 7.41 -16.44
N VAL A 373 1.31 7.25 -15.21
CA VAL A 373 1.95 6.41 -14.20
C VAL A 373 1.53 4.96 -14.42
N LEU A 374 2.18 4.28 -15.37
CA LEU A 374 1.83 2.93 -15.83
C LEU A 374 1.78 1.88 -14.71
N ARG A 375 2.68 2.00 -13.72
CA ARG A 375 2.81 1.06 -12.60
C ARG A 375 3.40 1.76 -11.39
N ILE A 376 2.89 1.43 -10.20
CA ILE A 376 3.47 1.79 -8.90
C ILE A 376 3.70 0.53 -8.06
N TRP A 377 4.80 0.43 -7.32
CA TRP A 377 5.12 -0.70 -6.44
C TRP A 377 6.13 -0.30 -5.36
N THR A 378 6.15 -1.02 -4.24
CA THR A 378 7.16 -0.83 -3.19
C THR A 378 8.42 -1.66 -3.46
N LEU A 379 9.57 -1.10 -3.08
CA LEU A 379 10.85 -1.79 -3.00
C LEU A 379 11.00 -2.52 -1.64
N PRO A 380 12.00 -3.41 -1.47
CA PRO A 380 12.26 -4.04 -0.19
C PRO A 380 12.51 -3.03 0.95
N PRO A 381 12.30 -3.41 2.23
CA PRO A 381 12.54 -2.55 3.39
C PRO A 381 13.96 -2.00 3.47
N THR A 382 14.11 -0.86 4.15
CA THR A 382 15.39 -0.17 4.38
C THR A 382 15.58 0.07 5.89
N GLY A 383 16.41 1.04 6.30
CA GLY A 383 16.47 1.51 7.69
C GLY A 383 15.32 2.43 8.11
N SER A 384 14.39 2.76 7.19
CA SER A 384 13.20 3.61 7.43
C SER A 384 11.98 2.81 7.89
N ASP A 385 11.04 3.47 8.57
CA ASP A 385 9.69 2.95 8.82
C ASP A 385 8.74 3.12 7.61
N HIS A 386 9.21 3.68 6.50
CA HIS A 386 8.56 3.63 5.19
C HIS A 386 9.23 2.57 4.26
N LEU A 387 8.45 2.00 3.34
CA LEU A 387 8.98 1.29 2.16
C LEU A 387 9.15 2.27 0.99
N PRO A 388 10.27 2.23 0.26
CA PRO A 388 10.45 3.11 -0.90
C PRO A 388 9.44 2.81 -2.01
N VAL A 389 8.81 3.82 -2.58
CA VAL A 389 7.85 3.67 -3.69
C VAL A 389 8.52 3.95 -5.03
N ALA A 390 8.48 2.96 -5.90
CA ALA A 390 8.95 3.01 -7.27
C ALA A 390 7.77 3.08 -8.26
N ALA A 391 7.97 3.78 -9.38
CA ALA A 391 7.00 3.86 -10.46
C ALA A 391 7.64 3.90 -11.84
N ARG A 392 6.83 3.59 -12.86
CA ARG A 392 7.16 3.75 -14.29
C ARG A 392 6.25 4.79 -14.93
N LEU A 393 6.84 5.66 -15.75
CA LEU A 393 6.16 6.76 -16.43
C LEU A 393 6.28 6.62 -17.95
N ALA A 394 5.26 7.03 -18.70
CA ALA A 394 5.31 7.23 -20.16
C ALA A 394 4.72 8.60 -20.54
N TYR A 395 5.12 9.18 -21.68
CA TYR A 395 4.81 10.56 -22.09
C TYR A 395 3.90 10.74 -23.31
#